data_AF-A0A5D0TY31-F1
#
_entry.id   AF-A0A5D0TY31-F1
#
_cell.length_a   1.000
_cell.length_b   1.000
_cell.length_c   1.000
_cell.angle_alpha   90.00
_cell.angle_beta   90.00
_cell.angle_gamma   90.00
#
_symmetry.space_group_name_H-M   'P 1'
#
loop_
_entity.id
_entity.type
_entity.pdbx_description
1 polymer ?
#
loop_
_entity_poly.entity_id
_entity_poly.type
_entity_poly.pdbx_seq_one_letter_code
_entity_poly.pdbx_strand_id
1 'polypeptide(L)'
;MMRAEHGWALRRDGTAWRRVVRTWRAAPLATRLTRCCSSPTSPPSCVTMGYRRPGAPVRRHGHANRGHMSTDLETLDRATCLDLLRRVQVGRIAWAGDGGIVDVLPVNFVMDGETPVFMTAPGSKFDAVRAGRPLTFEADDLEPALRTAWSVLITGRPEIVTDPGELERLRTLPLTPWIHWPDASFVRLSPHSVSGRRIPLHPGGVTVEHVDPTDDSA
;
A
#
# COMPACT_ATOMS: atom_id res chain seq x y z
N MET A 1 -1.68 -13.40 19.04
CA MET A 1 -1.67 -11.91 19.14
C MET A 1 -0.35 -11.40 18.57
N MET A 2 -0.33 -10.94 17.33
CA MET A 2 0.56 -9.90 16.80
C MET A 2 0.09 -9.56 15.36
N ARG A 3 0.16 -8.29 14.98
CA ARG A 3 -0.23 -7.79 13.64
C ARG A 3 0.96 -7.82 12.69
N ALA A 4 0.68 -8.12 11.43
CA ALA A 4 1.38 -7.55 10.28
C ALA A 4 0.42 -7.63 9.08
N GLU A 5 -0.11 -6.51 8.62
CA GLU A 5 -0.99 -6.49 7.44
C GLU A 5 -0.26 -5.88 6.24
N HIS A 6 -0.07 -6.71 5.22
CA HIS A 6 0.39 -6.30 3.91
C HIS A 6 -0.82 -5.81 3.09
N GLY A 7 -0.67 -4.69 2.39
CA GLY A 7 -1.64 -4.24 1.38
C GLY A 7 -1.79 -5.26 0.25
N TRP A 8 -2.99 -5.40 -0.28
CA TRP A 8 -3.38 -6.44 -1.24
C TRP A 8 -4.18 -5.82 -2.39
N ALA A 9 -4.14 -6.47 -3.56
CA ALA A 9 -4.96 -6.08 -4.71
C ALA A 9 -6.00 -7.17 -5.01
N LEU A 10 -7.22 -6.78 -5.41
CA LEU A 10 -8.22 -7.68 -5.98
C LEU A 10 -8.17 -7.62 -7.50
N ARG A 11 -8.08 -8.77 -8.15
CA ARG A 11 -8.20 -8.90 -9.61
C ARG A 11 -9.40 -9.80 -9.91
N ARG A 12 -10.27 -9.36 -10.83
CA ARG A 12 -11.41 -10.15 -11.30
C ARG A 12 -10.99 -11.00 -12.49
N ASP A 13 -11.36 -12.27 -12.48
CA ASP A 13 -11.07 -13.23 -13.54
C ASP A 13 -12.32 -14.07 -13.79
N GLY A 14 -13.03 -13.76 -14.87
CA GLY A 14 -14.38 -14.27 -15.13
C GLY A 14 -15.40 -13.92 -14.03
N THR A 15 -16.08 -14.94 -13.51
CA THR A 15 -17.12 -14.83 -12.47
C THR A 15 -16.59 -14.89 -11.03
N ALA A 16 -15.28 -15.01 -10.83
CA ALA A 16 -14.67 -15.10 -9.50
C ALA A 16 -13.72 -13.94 -9.18
N TRP A 17 -13.63 -13.58 -7.89
CA TRP A 17 -12.69 -12.59 -7.36
C TRP A 17 -11.45 -13.29 -6.83
N ARG A 18 -10.25 -12.80 -7.19
CA ARG A 18 -8.97 -13.33 -6.68
C ARG A 18 -8.19 -12.25 -5.93
N ARG A 19 -7.65 -12.64 -4.78
CA ARG A 19 -6.76 -11.85 -3.93
C ARG A 19 -5.31 -12.03 -4.41
N VAL A 20 -4.66 -10.98 -4.88
CA VAL A 20 -3.23 -10.98 -5.16
C VAL A 20 -2.51 -10.54 -3.89
N VAL A 21 -1.99 -11.53 -3.16
CA VAL A 21 -1.02 -11.33 -2.08
C VAL A 21 0.25 -12.04 -2.51
N ARG A 22 1.37 -11.33 -2.65
CA ARG A 22 2.68 -11.95 -2.83
C ARG A 22 3.25 -12.30 -1.46
N THR A 23 2.76 -13.39 -0.89
CA THR A 23 3.31 -14.04 0.31
C THR A 23 3.36 -15.54 0.07
N TRP A 24 4.58 -16.10 0.03
CA TRP A 24 4.80 -17.54 0.05
C TRP A 24 5.78 -17.89 1.16
N ARG A 25 5.29 -18.62 2.17
CA ARG A 25 5.99 -19.79 2.73
C ARG A 25 4.92 -20.82 3.13
N ALA A 26 5.30 -22.09 3.04
CA ALA A 26 4.40 -23.23 3.12
C ALA A 26 3.97 -23.58 4.56
N ALA A 27 2.97 -24.45 4.66
CA ALA A 27 2.68 -25.23 5.86
C ALA A 27 2.60 -26.74 5.49
N PRO A 28 2.91 -27.68 6.41
CA PRO A 28 3.49 -28.95 6.01
C PRO A 28 2.65 -30.20 6.34
N LEU A 29 3.12 -31.34 5.80
CA LEU A 29 2.96 -32.73 6.27
C LEU A 29 1.54 -33.35 6.29
N ALA A 30 1.39 -34.41 5.48
CA ALA A 30 0.70 -35.63 5.90
C ALA A 30 1.39 -36.88 5.35
N THR A 31 2.01 -37.63 6.26
CA THR A 31 2.69 -38.92 6.13
C THR A 31 1.94 -39.97 5.30
N ARG A 32 2.66 -40.73 4.47
CA ARG A 32 2.39 -42.17 4.31
C ARG A 32 3.67 -42.98 4.17
N LEU A 33 3.85 -43.94 5.08
CA LEU A 33 4.97 -44.87 5.14
C LEU A 33 4.84 -45.96 4.07
N THR A 34 5.94 -46.28 3.40
CA THR A 34 6.23 -47.66 2.94
C THR A 34 7.73 -47.95 3.13
N ARG A 35 8.07 -49.21 3.44
CA ARG A 35 9.36 -49.66 3.98
C ARG A 35 10.39 -50.08 2.91
N CYS A 36 11.68 -49.99 3.31
CA CYS A 36 12.83 -50.88 3.01
C CYS A 36 13.15 -51.24 1.54
N CYS A 37 14.41 -51.17 1.08
CA CYS A 37 15.48 -52.08 1.50
C CYS A 37 16.92 -51.59 1.20
N SER A 38 17.84 -52.00 2.09
CA SER A 38 19.21 -52.49 1.85
C SER A 38 20.29 -51.65 1.12
N SER A 39 21.34 -51.36 1.91
CA SER A 39 22.69 -50.83 1.65
C SER A 39 23.62 -51.77 0.82
N PRO A 40 24.97 -51.58 0.77
CA PRO A 40 25.75 -50.50 0.13
C PRO A 40 26.95 -51.03 -0.73
N THR A 41 27.74 -50.17 -1.41
CA THR A 41 29.20 -50.42 -1.66
C THR A 41 29.97 -49.17 -2.14
N SER A 42 31.31 -49.21 -2.03
CA SER A 42 32.24 -48.06 -2.03
C SER A 42 33.19 -47.99 -3.26
N PRO A 43 34.02 -46.91 -3.44
CA PRO A 43 34.66 -46.54 -4.72
C PRO A 43 36.11 -47.08 -4.89
N PRO A 44 36.83 -46.82 -6.01
CA PRO A 44 37.65 -45.59 -6.21
C PRO A 44 37.60 -45.10 -7.71
N SER A 45 38.40 -44.18 -8.30
CA SER A 45 39.54 -43.29 -7.92
C SER A 45 39.75 -42.13 -8.94
N CYS A 46 40.53 -41.11 -8.55
CA CYS A 46 41.38 -40.18 -9.35
C CYS A 46 41.25 -40.06 -10.89
N VAL A 47 41.08 -38.83 -11.41
CA VAL A 47 42.02 -38.14 -12.37
C VAL A 47 41.92 -36.62 -12.17
N THR A 48 43.05 -35.92 -12.26
CA THR A 48 43.18 -34.44 -12.17
C THR A 48 43.41 -33.82 -13.55
N MET A 49 43.10 -32.53 -13.71
CA MET A 49 43.52 -31.63 -14.81
C MET A 49 42.71 -31.76 -16.12
N GLY A 50 42.28 -30.67 -16.78
CA GLY A 50 42.28 -29.26 -16.40
C GLY A 50 41.90 -28.37 -17.60
N TYR A 51 41.36 -27.17 -17.37
CA TYR A 51 41.13 -26.19 -18.44
C TYR A 51 41.56 -24.78 -18.02
N ARG A 52 42.49 -24.19 -18.79
CA ARG A 52 42.89 -22.77 -18.69
C ARG A 52 42.30 -21.98 -19.84
N ARG A 53 41.43 -21.01 -19.50
CA ARG A 53 41.21 -19.69 -20.14
C ARG A 53 40.74 -19.67 -21.62
N PRO A 54 39.94 -18.67 -22.01
CA PRO A 54 40.50 -17.37 -22.37
C PRO A 54 40.03 -16.24 -21.44
N GLY A 55 40.91 -15.25 -21.21
CA GLY A 55 40.49 -13.98 -20.62
C GLY A 55 40.13 -13.00 -21.72
N ALA A 56 38.86 -12.57 -21.77
CA ALA A 56 38.45 -11.42 -22.58
C ALA A 56 38.51 -10.13 -21.72
N PRO A 57 38.97 -8.99 -22.26
CA PRO A 57 38.99 -7.74 -21.52
C PRO A 57 37.57 -7.22 -21.32
N VAL A 58 37.11 -7.14 -20.07
CA VAL A 58 35.84 -6.48 -19.73
C VAL A 58 35.98 -4.99 -20.04
N ARG A 59 35.43 -4.56 -21.17
CA ARG A 59 35.27 -3.14 -21.50
C ARG A 59 34.42 -2.48 -20.42
N ARG A 60 35.06 -1.65 -19.57
CA ARG A 60 34.38 -0.73 -18.66
C ARG A 60 33.65 0.32 -19.49
N HIS A 61 32.43 0.01 -19.91
CA HIS A 61 31.53 0.97 -20.53
C HIS A 61 31.08 1.96 -19.46
N GLY A 62 31.36 3.24 -19.70
CA GLY A 62 30.69 4.40 -19.10
C GLY A 62 30.61 4.46 -17.58
N HIS A 63 31.12 5.54 -16.99
CA HIS A 63 30.45 6.08 -15.82
C HIS A 63 29.04 6.52 -16.24
N ALA A 64 28.09 5.60 -16.14
CA ALA A 64 26.68 5.93 -16.20
C ALA A 64 26.44 7.07 -15.22
N ASN A 65 25.84 8.15 -15.74
CA ASN A 65 25.56 9.36 -14.98
C ASN A 65 24.89 8.95 -13.67
N ARG A 66 25.61 9.08 -12.54
CA ARG A 66 25.09 8.71 -11.22
C ARG A 66 24.11 9.80 -10.83
N GLY A 67 22.91 9.70 -11.42
CA GLY A 67 21.80 10.60 -11.17
C GLY A 67 21.67 10.80 -9.67
N HIS A 68 21.53 12.06 -9.28
CA HIS A 68 21.55 12.46 -7.89
C HIS A 68 20.28 11.93 -7.20
N MET A 69 20.34 10.68 -6.74
CA MET A 69 19.28 10.03 -5.96
C MET A 69 19.25 10.71 -4.60
N SER A 70 18.37 11.69 -4.44
CA SER A 70 18.21 12.43 -3.20
C SER A 70 17.79 11.49 -2.08
N THR A 71 18.43 11.61 -0.92
CA THR A 71 18.02 10.95 0.33
C THR A 71 16.90 11.68 1.06
N ASP A 72 16.50 12.83 0.52
CA ASP A 72 15.68 13.82 1.21
C ASP A 72 14.20 13.62 0.92
N LEU A 73 13.36 14.06 1.87
CA LEU A 73 11.91 13.98 1.76
C LEU A 73 11.40 15.01 0.73
N GLU A 74 10.91 14.52 -0.41
CA GLU A 74 10.41 15.34 -1.50
C GLU A 74 9.12 16.08 -1.08
N THR A 75 9.00 17.36 -1.44
CA THR A 75 7.75 18.13 -1.34
C THR A 75 6.95 17.96 -2.62
N LEU A 76 5.71 17.49 -2.52
CA LEU A 76 4.82 17.33 -3.67
C LEU A 76 4.01 18.60 -3.92
N ASP A 77 3.80 18.93 -5.19
CA ASP A 77 2.85 19.97 -5.57
C ASP A 77 1.38 19.52 -5.40
N ARG A 78 0.45 20.49 -5.46
CA ARG A 78 -0.99 20.23 -5.25
C ARG A 78 -1.55 19.24 -6.27
N ALA A 79 -1.18 19.36 -7.55
CA ALA A 79 -1.71 18.51 -8.61
C ALA A 79 -1.30 17.03 -8.39
N THR A 80 -0.02 16.82 -8.11
CA THR A 80 0.55 15.51 -7.76
C THR A 80 -0.12 14.91 -6.53
N CYS A 81 -0.39 15.71 -5.49
CA CYS A 81 -1.13 15.25 -4.31
C CYS A 81 -2.52 14.71 -4.67
N LEU A 82 -3.30 15.49 -5.44
CA LEU A 82 -4.66 15.11 -5.84
C LEU A 82 -4.66 13.88 -6.76
N ASP A 83 -3.67 13.75 -7.64
CA ASP A 83 -3.50 12.59 -8.53
C ASP A 83 -3.05 11.32 -7.80
N LEU A 84 -2.40 11.43 -6.65
CA LEU A 84 -2.11 10.28 -5.78
C LEU A 84 -3.36 9.86 -5.00
N LEU A 85 -4.11 10.82 -4.44
CA LEU A 85 -5.37 10.54 -3.74
C LEU A 85 -6.40 9.81 -4.61
N ARG A 86 -6.44 10.11 -5.93
CA ARG A 86 -7.33 9.41 -6.89
C ARG A 86 -7.00 7.93 -7.11
N ARG A 87 -5.84 7.43 -6.61
CA ARG A 87 -5.38 6.04 -6.82
C ARG A 87 -5.70 5.11 -5.64
N VAL A 88 -6.05 5.67 -4.49
CA VAL A 88 -6.37 4.93 -3.27
C VAL A 88 -7.84 5.14 -2.90
N GLN A 89 -8.43 4.18 -2.18
CA GLN A 89 -9.85 4.19 -1.79
C GLN A 89 -10.07 4.33 -0.28
N VAL A 90 -8.96 4.40 0.48
CA VAL A 90 -8.96 4.46 1.94
C VAL A 90 -8.02 5.58 2.35
N GLY A 91 -8.46 6.38 3.31
CA GLY A 91 -7.61 7.29 4.07
C GLY A 91 -7.99 7.24 5.54
N ARG A 92 -7.51 8.19 6.32
CA ARG A 92 -7.86 8.39 7.72
C ARG A 92 -8.35 9.82 7.92
N ILE A 93 -9.28 9.99 8.84
CA ILE A 93 -9.78 11.28 9.31
C ILE A 93 -9.31 11.44 10.75
N ALA A 94 -8.58 12.54 11.01
CA ALA A 94 -8.10 12.95 12.31
C ALA A 94 -8.77 14.25 12.76
N TRP A 95 -9.13 14.35 14.05
CA TRP A 95 -9.70 15.56 14.64
C TRP A 95 -9.37 15.68 16.13
N ALA A 96 -9.34 16.91 16.64
CA ALA A 96 -9.24 17.16 18.07
C ALA A 96 -10.63 17.07 18.72
N GLY A 97 -10.83 16.05 19.56
CA GLY A 97 -11.94 15.95 20.50
C GLY A 97 -11.81 16.95 21.66
N ASP A 98 -12.66 16.80 22.66
CA ASP A 98 -12.60 17.65 23.86
C ASP A 98 -11.38 17.28 24.73
N GLY A 99 -10.83 18.28 25.42
CA GLY A 99 -9.57 18.14 26.16
C GLY A 99 -8.31 18.01 25.29
N GLY A 100 -8.42 18.14 23.96
CA GLY A 100 -7.28 18.09 23.04
C GLY A 100 -6.81 16.68 22.66
N ILE A 101 -7.57 15.63 23.03
CA ILE A 101 -7.34 14.26 22.57
C ILE A 101 -7.59 14.20 21.05
N VAL A 102 -6.69 13.59 20.30
CA VAL A 102 -6.84 13.45 18.84
C VAL A 102 -7.26 12.03 18.50
N ASP A 103 -8.47 11.88 17.96
CA ASP A 103 -8.95 10.64 17.37
C ASP A 103 -8.50 10.54 15.92
N VAL A 104 -8.18 9.33 15.45
CA VAL A 104 -7.83 9.04 14.05
C VAL A 104 -8.55 7.76 13.61
N LEU A 105 -9.49 7.87 12.68
CA LEU A 105 -10.28 6.74 12.18
C LEU A 105 -10.17 6.55 10.66
N PRO A 106 -10.15 5.31 10.16
CA PRO A 106 -10.17 5.04 8.73
C PRO A 106 -11.50 5.48 8.08
N VAL A 107 -11.43 5.87 6.81
CA VAL A 107 -12.58 6.15 5.94
C VAL A 107 -12.34 5.58 4.55
N ASN A 108 -13.38 5.01 3.95
CA ASN A 108 -13.46 4.95 2.50
C ASN A 108 -13.83 6.34 1.97
N PHE A 109 -13.17 6.78 0.91
CA PHE A 109 -13.40 8.10 0.32
C PHE A 109 -13.34 8.04 -1.21
N VAL A 110 -13.81 9.11 -1.84
CA VAL A 110 -13.67 9.39 -3.27
C VAL A 110 -13.31 10.86 -3.45
N MET A 111 -12.59 11.21 -4.51
CA MET A 111 -12.30 12.60 -4.85
C MET A 111 -13.40 13.17 -5.74
N ASP A 112 -14.08 14.21 -5.24
CA ASP A 112 -15.04 15.04 -5.95
C ASP A 112 -14.35 16.34 -6.38
N GLY A 113 -13.82 16.36 -7.60
CA GLY A 113 -12.91 17.42 -8.07
C GLY A 113 -11.58 17.40 -7.30
N GLU A 114 -11.39 18.40 -6.43
CA GLU A 114 -10.25 18.49 -5.49
C GLU A 114 -10.60 18.10 -4.05
N THR A 115 -11.86 17.72 -3.80
CA THR A 115 -12.39 17.58 -2.44
C THR A 115 -12.62 16.11 -2.07
N PRO A 116 -12.05 15.58 -0.98
CA PRO A 116 -12.39 14.24 -0.53
C PRO A 116 -13.81 14.22 0.04
N VAL A 117 -14.60 13.25 -0.41
CA VAL A 117 -15.96 12.94 0.05
C VAL A 117 -15.96 11.54 0.65
N PHE A 118 -16.54 11.39 1.84
CA PHE A 118 -16.68 10.11 2.53
C PHE A 118 -18.06 10.00 3.18
N MET A 119 -18.38 8.82 3.72
CA MET A 119 -19.60 8.61 4.49
C MET A 119 -19.31 8.40 5.98
N THR A 120 -20.21 8.89 6.84
CA THR A 120 -20.17 8.59 8.28
C THR A 120 -21.56 8.39 8.86
N ALA A 121 -21.69 7.34 9.65
CA ALA A 121 -22.85 7.07 10.50
C ALA A 121 -22.73 7.83 11.83
N PRO A 122 -23.80 7.91 12.66
CA PRO A 122 -23.78 8.52 13.98
C PRO A 122 -22.66 7.98 14.90
N GLY A 123 -22.12 8.85 15.76
CA GLY A 123 -20.98 8.58 16.64
C GLY A 123 -19.92 9.69 16.57
N SER A 124 -18.82 9.53 17.31
CA SER A 124 -17.84 10.61 17.57
C SER A 124 -17.34 11.37 16.33
N LYS A 125 -17.09 10.67 15.22
CA LYS A 125 -16.69 11.28 13.94
C LYS A 125 -17.81 12.13 13.32
N PHE A 126 -19.06 11.68 13.37
CA PHE A 126 -20.23 12.45 12.92
C PHE A 126 -20.49 13.65 13.85
N ASP A 127 -20.27 13.49 15.16
CA ASP A 127 -20.42 14.58 16.13
C ASP A 127 -19.35 15.67 15.92
N ALA A 128 -18.10 15.28 15.62
CA ALA A 128 -17.03 16.19 15.25
C ALA A 128 -17.36 16.97 13.95
N VAL A 129 -17.94 16.30 12.96
CA VAL A 129 -18.44 16.92 11.72
C VAL A 129 -19.60 17.88 12.01
N ARG A 130 -20.60 17.48 12.80
CA ARG A 130 -21.73 18.35 13.21
C ARG A 130 -21.28 19.58 14.00
N ALA A 131 -20.25 19.45 14.81
CA ALA A 131 -19.64 20.57 15.55
C ALA A 131 -18.77 21.48 14.66
N GLY A 132 -18.63 21.19 13.36
CA GLY A 132 -17.83 21.98 12.43
C GLY A 132 -16.33 21.99 12.76
N ARG A 133 -15.84 20.98 13.49
CA ARG A 133 -14.43 20.88 13.89
C ARG A 133 -13.55 20.73 12.65
N PRO A 134 -12.40 21.43 12.56
CA PRO A 134 -11.43 21.18 11.51
C PRO A 134 -11.01 19.71 11.51
N LEU A 135 -11.01 19.09 10.33
CA LEU A 135 -10.52 17.72 10.15
C LEU A 135 -9.22 17.76 9.34
N THR A 136 -8.34 16.81 9.65
CA THR A 136 -7.24 16.42 8.78
C THR A 136 -7.60 15.08 8.14
N PHE A 137 -7.76 15.07 6.82
CA PHE A 137 -7.75 13.85 6.03
C PHE A 137 -6.31 13.52 5.66
N GLU A 138 -5.97 12.24 5.69
CA GLU A 138 -4.66 11.73 5.31
C GLU A 138 -4.81 10.43 4.51
N ALA A 139 -4.00 10.24 3.48
CA ALA A 139 -3.83 8.94 2.84
C ALA A 139 -2.40 8.77 2.34
N ASP A 140 -1.95 7.52 2.31
CA ASP A 140 -0.62 7.10 1.91
C ASP A 140 -0.65 5.89 0.97
N ASP A 141 0.51 5.61 0.38
CA ASP A 141 0.87 4.29 -0.11
C ASP A 141 2.34 4.05 0.28
N LEU A 142 2.62 2.86 0.80
CA LEU A 142 3.95 2.46 1.23
C LEU A 142 4.33 1.17 0.52
N GLU A 143 5.53 1.16 -0.06
CA GLU A 143 6.15 -0.05 -0.59
C GLU A 143 7.42 -0.35 0.23
N PRO A 144 7.29 -1.12 1.33
CA PRO A 144 8.39 -1.40 2.25
C PRO A 144 9.55 -2.15 1.60
N ALA A 145 9.29 -2.95 0.56
CA ALA A 145 10.37 -3.64 -0.15
C ALA A 145 11.29 -2.62 -0.83
N LEU A 146 10.71 -1.69 -1.59
CA LEU A 146 11.45 -0.64 -2.30
C LEU A 146 11.90 0.52 -1.38
N ARG A 147 11.47 0.55 -0.11
CA ARG A 147 11.71 1.65 0.85
C ARG A 147 11.26 3.02 0.30
N THR A 148 10.17 3.03 -0.45
CA THR A 148 9.54 4.23 -1.02
C THR A 148 8.12 4.36 -0.48
N ALA A 149 7.66 5.59 -0.34
CA ALA A 149 6.31 5.89 0.10
C ALA A 149 5.90 7.29 -0.34
N TRP A 150 4.60 7.54 -0.40
CA TRP A 150 4.07 8.90 -0.41
C TRP A 150 2.97 9.04 0.63
N SER A 151 2.77 10.25 1.13
CA SER A 151 1.59 10.61 1.93
C SER A 151 1.07 11.98 1.50
N VAL A 152 -0.25 12.17 1.61
CA VAL A 152 -0.94 13.41 1.33
C VAL A 152 -1.86 13.74 2.49
N LEU A 153 -1.74 14.96 3.01
CA LEU A 153 -2.59 15.52 4.06
C LEU A 153 -3.44 16.64 3.48
N ILE A 154 -4.74 16.61 3.76
CA ILE A 154 -5.70 17.68 3.48
C ILE A 154 -6.28 18.14 4.81
N THR A 155 -6.05 19.40 5.20
CA THR A 155 -6.78 20.01 6.33
C THR A 155 -7.94 20.82 5.79
N GLY A 156 -9.11 20.74 6.43
CA GLY A 156 -10.31 21.39 5.93
C GLY A 156 -11.42 21.53 6.96
N ARG A 157 -12.53 22.15 6.52
CA ARG A 157 -13.80 22.13 7.26
C ARG A 157 -14.71 21.07 6.67
N PRO A 158 -15.32 20.20 7.49
CA PRO A 158 -16.29 19.24 7.03
C PRO A 158 -17.67 19.91 6.86
N GLU A 159 -18.45 19.39 5.93
CA GLU A 159 -19.82 19.77 5.68
C GLU A 159 -20.66 18.50 5.45
N ILE A 160 -21.79 18.38 6.14
CA ILE A 160 -22.76 17.31 5.86
C ILE A 160 -23.56 17.73 4.63
N VAL A 161 -23.52 16.91 3.59
CA VAL A 161 -24.27 17.18 2.36
C VAL A 161 -25.74 16.82 2.59
N THR A 162 -26.61 17.83 2.54
CA THR A 162 -28.06 17.70 2.79
C THR A 162 -28.92 18.01 1.56
N ASP A 163 -28.36 18.69 0.54
CA ASP A 163 -29.08 19.00 -0.68
C ASP A 163 -29.46 17.72 -1.45
N PRO A 164 -30.74 17.50 -1.81
CA PRO A 164 -31.16 16.28 -2.48
C PRO A 164 -30.55 16.04 -3.86
N GLY A 165 -30.31 17.10 -4.65
CA GLY A 165 -29.71 16.98 -5.98
C GLY A 165 -28.23 16.59 -5.89
N GLU A 166 -27.52 17.20 -4.94
CA GLU A 166 -26.13 16.88 -4.65
C GLU A 166 -25.97 15.47 -4.07
N LEU A 167 -26.85 15.05 -3.16
CA LEU A 167 -26.89 13.68 -2.64
C LEU A 167 -27.06 12.65 -3.76
N GLU A 168 -27.93 12.93 -4.74
CA GLU A 168 -28.11 12.03 -5.88
C GLU A 168 -26.87 12.00 -6.79
N ARG A 169 -26.23 13.15 -7.04
CA ARG A 169 -24.94 13.18 -7.75
C ARG A 169 -23.86 12.38 -7.03
N LEU A 170 -23.73 12.53 -5.70
CA LEU A 170 -22.71 11.83 -4.91
C LEU A 170 -22.92 10.32 -4.87
N ARG A 171 -24.17 9.83 -4.95
CA ARG A 171 -24.48 8.39 -5.12
C ARG A 171 -23.96 7.80 -6.43
N THR A 172 -23.73 8.61 -7.46
CA THR A 172 -23.13 8.14 -8.73
C THR A 172 -21.61 8.01 -8.70
N LEU A 173 -20.95 8.60 -7.69
CA LEU A 173 -19.49 8.48 -7.55
C LEU A 173 -19.09 7.06 -7.11
N PRO A 174 -17.89 6.57 -7.48
CA PRO A 174 -17.43 5.21 -7.15
C PRO A 174 -17.00 5.04 -5.68
N LEU A 175 -17.71 5.65 -4.72
CA LEU A 175 -17.47 5.48 -3.30
C LEU A 175 -17.97 4.10 -2.84
N THR A 176 -17.05 3.16 -2.65
CA THR A 176 -17.37 1.81 -2.14
C THR A 176 -17.02 1.71 -0.65
N PRO A 177 -17.97 1.98 0.28
CA PRO A 177 -17.71 1.77 1.70
C PRO A 177 -17.53 0.29 2.01
N TRP A 178 -16.59 -0.05 2.87
CA TRP A 178 -16.39 -1.43 3.32
C TRP A 178 -17.43 -1.88 4.37
N ILE A 179 -18.10 -0.91 5.01
CA ILE A 179 -19.22 -1.15 5.93
C ILE A 179 -20.37 -0.22 5.51
N HIS A 180 -21.50 -0.82 5.14
CA HIS A 180 -22.71 -0.09 4.83
C HIS A 180 -23.49 0.20 6.12
N TRP A 181 -23.83 1.47 6.34
CA TRP A 181 -24.67 1.92 7.44
C TRP A 181 -25.91 2.59 6.86
N PRO A 182 -27.14 2.20 7.26
CA PRO A 182 -28.37 2.81 6.74
C PRO A 182 -28.43 4.33 6.99
N ASP A 183 -27.98 4.76 8.17
CA ASP A 183 -28.05 6.15 8.64
C ASP A 183 -26.77 6.95 8.30
N ALA A 184 -25.96 6.50 7.34
CA ALA A 184 -24.78 7.22 6.92
C ALA A 184 -25.12 8.50 6.14
N SER A 185 -24.48 9.60 6.53
CA SER A 185 -24.51 10.85 5.78
C SER A 185 -23.23 11.01 4.94
N PHE A 186 -23.37 11.60 3.75
CA PHE A 186 -22.21 12.07 2.98
C PHE A 186 -21.59 13.30 3.63
N VAL A 187 -20.27 13.31 3.72
CA VAL A 187 -19.48 14.42 4.25
C VAL A 187 -18.46 14.85 3.21
N ARG A 188 -18.46 16.15 2.94
CA ARG A 188 -17.48 16.85 2.10
C ARG A 188 -16.44 17.52 2.99
N LEU A 189 -15.15 17.39 2.71
CA LEU A 189 -14.09 18.08 3.46
C LEU A 189 -13.39 19.15 2.60
N SER A 190 -13.95 20.35 2.60
CA SER A 190 -13.49 21.48 1.77
C SER A 190 -12.04 21.88 2.11
N PRO A 191 -11.06 21.69 1.19
CA PRO A 191 -9.64 21.86 1.49
C PRO A 191 -9.27 23.30 1.84
N HIS A 192 -8.66 23.51 3.01
CA HIS A 192 -7.98 24.75 3.39
C HIS A 192 -6.48 24.67 3.09
N SER A 193 -5.87 23.51 3.32
CA SER A 193 -4.52 23.20 2.86
C SER A 193 -4.45 21.79 2.27
N VAL A 194 -3.53 21.61 1.32
CA VAL A 194 -3.15 20.31 0.76
C VAL A 194 -1.63 20.27 0.78
N SER A 195 -1.05 19.23 1.35
CA SER A 195 0.40 19.02 1.38
C SER A 195 0.72 17.56 1.13
N GLY A 196 1.84 17.29 0.47
CA GLY A 196 2.27 15.93 0.20
C GLY A 196 3.77 15.76 0.36
N ARG A 197 4.16 14.55 0.75
CA ARG A 197 5.54 14.12 0.94
C ARG A 197 5.77 12.84 0.15
N ARG A 198 6.96 12.70 -0.44
CA ARG A 198 7.43 11.42 -0.99
C ARG A 198 8.80 11.08 -0.42
N ILE A 199 8.94 9.84 0.02
CA ILE A 199 10.23 9.21 0.30
C ILE A 199 10.69 8.62 -1.04
N PRO A 200 11.73 9.17 -1.69
CA PRO A 200 12.22 8.64 -2.96
C PRO A 200 12.85 7.25 -2.81
N LEU A 201 13.02 6.54 -3.93
CA LEU A 201 13.68 5.24 -3.96
C LEU A 201 15.09 5.32 -3.33
N HIS A 202 15.36 4.47 -2.34
CA HIS A 202 16.61 4.54 -1.59
C HIS A 202 17.85 4.25 -2.48
N PRO A 203 18.94 5.05 -2.43
CA PRO A 203 20.09 4.93 -3.35
C PRO A 203 20.84 3.59 -3.33
N GLY A 204 20.66 2.77 -2.28
CA GLY A 204 21.25 1.44 -2.18
C GLY A 204 20.71 0.42 -3.20
N GLY A 205 19.59 0.73 -3.86
CA GLY A 205 18.87 -0.20 -4.72
C GLY A 205 18.13 -1.27 -3.91
N VAL A 206 17.14 -1.89 -4.53
CA VAL A 206 16.42 -3.04 -3.96
C VAL A 206 16.35 -4.13 -5.01
N THR A 207 17.07 -5.23 -4.77
CA THR A 207 16.92 -6.45 -5.54
C THR A 207 15.72 -7.21 -4.99
N VAL A 208 14.64 -7.26 -5.75
CA VAL A 208 13.49 -8.12 -5.43
C VAL A 208 13.77 -9.51 -6.01
N GLU A 209 14.36 -10.40 -5.21
CA GLU A 209 14.55 -11.79 -5.59
C GLU A 209 13.27 -12.59 -5.34
N HIS A 210 12.79 -13.27 -6.38
CA HIS A 210 11.72 -14.25 -6.28
C HIS A 210 12.32 -15.63 -5.99
N VAL A 211 12.50 -15.94 -4.71
CA VAL A 211 12.84 -17.30 -4.27
C VAL A 211 11.63 -18.20 -4.50
N ASP A 212 11.80 -19.23 -5.32
CA ASP A 212 10.79 -20.29 -5.47
C ASP A 212 10.81 -21.14 -4.19
N PRO A 213 9.68 -21.35 -3.49
CA PRO A 213 9.64 -22.13 -2.25
C PRO A 213 10.11 -23.59 -2.36
N THR A 214 10.45 -24.10 -3.56
CA THR A 214 11.03 -25.43 -3.76
C THR A 214 12.56 -25.50 -3.74
N ASP A 215 13.29 -24.37 -3.66
CA ASP A 215 14.76 -24.36 -3.80
C ASP A 215 15.53 -24.75 -2.51
N ASP A 216 14.83 -24.86 -1.37
CA ASP A 216 15.38 -25.32 -0.06
C ASP A 216 15.49 -26.88 0.01
N SER A 217 16.15 -27.54 -0.95
CA SER A 217 16.44 -28.98 -0.85
C SER A 217 17.77 -29.43 -1.48
N ALA A 218 18.81 -29.51 -0.63
CA ALA A 218 20.11 -30.14 -0.85
C ALA A 218 20.56 -30.88 0.42
#